data_AF-A0A930RW56-F1
#
_entry.id   AF-A0A930RW56-F1
#
_cell.length_a   1.000
_cell.length_b   1.000
_cell.length_c   1.000
_cell.angle_alpha   90.00
_cell.angle_beta   90.00
_cell.angle_gamma   90.00
#
_symmetry.space_group_name_H-M   'P 1'
#
loop_
_entity.id
_entity.type
_entity.pdbx_description
1 polymer ?
#
loop_
_entity_poly.entity_id
_entity_poly.type
_entity_poly.pdbx_seq_one_letter_code
_entity_poly.pdbx_strand_id
1 'polypeptide(L)'
;SGVIEAAESMGANTRQIITKVLIPESLPALVSGITVTAIALIGSTAVAGVIGAGGLGNLAYLIGYTRNKVDIIFVATVAILILVFIIQIIGDRATKAIDKR
;
A
#
# COMPACT_ATOMS: atom_id res chain seq x y z
N SER A 1 1.59 24.10 -6.11
CA SER A 1 0.94 25.33 -6.63
C SER A 1 1.82 26.00 -7.68
N GLY A 2 3.10 26.29 -7.38
CA GLY A 2 3.98 26.95 -8.35
C GLY A 2 4.24 26.20 -9.67
N VAL A 3 4.20 24.85 -9.69
CA VAL A 3 4.46 24.07 -10.92
C VAL A 3 3.32 24.17 -11.95
N ILE A 4 2.07 24.25 -11.45
CA ILE A 4 0.87 24.38 -12.28
C ILE A 4 0.74 25.83 -12.79
N GLU A 5 0.93 26.82 -11.90
CA GLU A 5 0.92 28.25 -12.25
C GLU A 5 2.06 28.63 -13.23
N ALA A 6 3.24 28.00 -13.09
CA ALA A 6 4.33 28.16 -14.04
C ALA A 6 4.00 27.53 -15.41
N ALA A 7 3.37 26.35 -15.43
CA ALA A 7 2.97 25.70 -16.69
C ALA A 7 1.90 26.51 -17.45
N GLU A 8 0.95 27.11 -16.72
CA GLU A 8 -0.06 27.99 -17.29
C GLU A 8 0.55 29.31 -17.80
N SER A 9 1.50 29.89 -17.05
CA SER A 9 2.26 31.09 -17.47
C SER A 9 3.16 30.83 -18.69
N MET A 10 3.56 29.58 -18.93
CA MET A 10 4.30 29.15 -20.12
C MET A 10 3.40 28.89 -21.35
N GLY A 11 2.09 29.13 -21.24
CA GLY A 11 1.12 28.95 -22.33
C GLY A 11 0.77 27.49 -22.61
N ALA A 12 0.94 26.58 -21.64
CA ALA A 12 0.60 25.17 -21.82
C ALA A 12 -0.92 24.98 -21.89
N ASN A 13 -1.38 24.24 -22.90
CA ASN A 13 -2.79 23.86 -23.03
C ASN A 13 -3.19 22.91 -21.87
N THR A 14 -4.44 22.92 -21.42
CA THR A 14 -4.95 22.10 -20.29
C THR A 14 -4.58 20.61 -20.42
N ARG A 15 -4.61 20.05 -21.64
CA ARG A 15 -4.17 18.66 -21.89
C ARG A 15 -2.67 18.45 -21.65
N GLN A 16 -1.84 19.45 -21.93
CA GLN A 16 -0.40 19.40 -21.67
C GLN A 16 -0.11 19.52 -20.18
N ILE A 17 -0.84 20.36 -19.45
CA ILE A 17 -0.71 20.47 -17.98
C ILE A 17 -1.03 19.13 -17.32
N ILE A 18 -2.14 18.49 -17.70
CA ILE A 18 -2.52 17.19 -17.13
C ILE A 18 -1.47 16.11 -17.42
N THR A 19 -1.10 15.95 -18.70
CA THR A 19 -0.25 14.82 -19.11
C THR A 19 1.22 15.00 -18.82
N LYS A 20 1.75 16.24 -18.91
CA LYS A 20 3.18 16.52 -18.78
C LYS A 20 3.59 17.08 -17.43
N VAL A 21 2.66 17.59 -16.62
CA VAL A 21 2.96 18.19 -15.31
C VAL A 21 2.31 17.36 -14.21
N LEU A 22 0.97 17.26 -14.19
CA LEU A 22 0.25 16.61 -13.10
C LEU A 22 0.51 15.11 -12.99
N ILE A 23 0.48 14.36 -14.10
CA ILE A 23 0.75 12.91 -14.07
C ILE A 23 2.15 12.64 -13.51
N PRO A 24 3.26 13.15 -14.08
CA PRO A 24 4.59 12.86 -13.56
C PRO A 24 4.82 13.41 -12.15
N GLU A 25 4.21 14.54 -11.77
CA GLU A 25 4.29 15.10 -10.42
C GLU A 25 3.54 14.24 -9.38
N SER A 26 2.41 13.62 -9.76
CA SER A 26 1.61 12.78 -8.86
C SER A 26 1.99 11.29 -8.87
N LEU A 27 2.83 10.84 -9.81
CA LEU A 27 3.30 9.44 -9.88
C LEU A 27 3.84 8.89 -8.55
N PRO A 28 4.72 9.60 -7.80
CA PRO A 28 5.19 9.13 -6.49
C PRO A 28 4.03 8.96 -5.49
N ALA A 29 3.10 9.90 -5.47
CA ALA A 29 1.93 9.85 -4.59
C ALA A 29 0.98 8.70 -4.96
N LEU A 30 0.79 8.42 -6.25
CA LEU A 30 -0.01 7.30 -6.74
C LEU A 30 0.60 5.96 -6.36
N VAL A 31 1.92 5.80 -6.52
CA VAL A 31 2.63 4.57 -6.15
C VAL A 31 2.54 4.33 -4.65
N SER A 32 2.74 5.37 -3.83
CA SER A 32 2.52 5.29 -2.39
C SER A 32 1.06 4.97 -2.02
N GLY A 33 0.09 5.48 -2.78
CA GLY A 33 -1.32 5.17 -2.56
C GLY A 33 -1.65 3.70 -2.86
N ILE A 34 -1.07 3.14 -3.92
CA ILE A 34 -1.22 1.74 -4.29
C ILE A 34 -0.63 0.83 -3.21
N THR A 35 0.55 1.16 -2.68
CA THR A 35 1.21 0.34 -1.65
C THR A 35 0.40 0.29 -0.37
N VAL A 36 -0.12 1.44 0.09
CA VAL A 36 -1.02 1.52 1.25
C VAL A 36 -2.31 0.73 1.02
N THR A 37 -2.89 0.82 -0.18
CA THR A 37 -4.10 0.07 -0.52
C THR A 37 -3.84 -1.43 -0.55
N ALA A 38 -2.70 -1.89 -1.06
CA ALA A 38 -2.30 -3.29 -1.03
C ALA A 38 -2.15 -3.80 0.42
N ILE A 39 -1.56 -3.00 1.30
CA ILE A 39 -1.44 -3.32 2.74
C ILE A 39 -2.82 -3.39 3.39
N ALA A 40 -3.71 -2.44 3.08
CA ALA A 40 -5.08 -2.46 3.57
C ALA A 40 -5.83 -3.73 3.15
N LEU A 41 -5.68 -4.15 1.89
CA LEU A 41 -6.25 -5.41 1.38
C LEU A 41 -5.72 -6.62 2.15
N ILE A 42 -4.42 -6.68 2.42
CA ILE A 42 -3.82 -7.75 3.24
C ILE A 42 -4.47 -7.78 4.64
N GLY A 43 -4.60 -6.63 5.29
CA GLY A 43 -5.31 -6.50 6.55
C GLY A 43 -6.76 -7.00 6.47
N SER A 44 -7.49 -6.62 5.42
CA SER A 44 -8.85 -7.09 5.17
C SER A 44 -8.91 -8.61 4.98
N THR A 45 -7.96 -9.23 4.28
CA THR A 45 -7.90 -10.69 4.13
C THR A 45 -7.55 -11.42 5.43
N ALA A 46 -6.81 -10.77 6.34
CA ALA A 46 -6.55 -11.34 7.66
C ALA A 46 -7.83 -11.43 8.50
N VAL A 47 -8.66 -10.38 8.47
CA VAL A 47 -9.99 -10.37 9.10
C VAL A 47 -10.95 -11.34 8.40
N ALA A 48 -10.89 -11.45 7.07
CA ALA A 48 -11.67 -12.42 6.30
C ALA A 48 -11.40 -13.89 6.74
N GLY A 49 -10.15 -14.17 7.16
CA GLY A 49 -9.77 -15.47 7.72
C GLY A 49 -10.51 -15.83 9.02
N VAL A 50 -10.89 -14.85 9.83
CA VAL A 50 -11.68 -15.05 11.06
C VAL A 50 -13.12 -15.42 10.74
N ILE A 51 -13.67 -14.87 9.66
CA ILE A 51 -15.07 -15.06 9.24
C ILE A 51 -15.23 -16.35 8.40
N GLY A 52 -14.14 -17.10 8.17
CA GLY A 52 -14.18 -18.36 7.42
C GLY A 52 -14.20 -18.17 5.90
N ALA A 53 -14.00 -16.94 5.40
CA ALA A 53 -13.86 -16.65 3.97
C ALA A 53 -12.49 -17.09 3.40
N GLY A 54 -11.61 -17.63 4.23
CA GLY A 54 -10.21 -17.90 3.89
C GLY A 54 -9.36 -16.63 3.92
N GLY A 55 -8.04 -16.78 3.74
CA GLY A 55 -7.08 -15.66 3.75
C GLY A 55 -5.89 -15.87 4.67
N LEU A 56 -5.02 -14.86 4.75
CA LEU A 56 -3.76 -14.93 5.50
C LEU A 56 -3.96 -15.16 7.01
N GLY A 57 -5.09 -14.72 7.56
CA GLY A 57 -5.46 -14.90 8.97
C GLY A 57 -6.09 -16.26 9.30
N ASN A 58 -6.40 -17.10 8.30
CA ASN A 58 -7.14 -18.34 8.50
C ASN A 58 -6.39 -19.35 9.39
N LEU A 59 -5.08 -19.53 9.16
CA LEU A 59 -4.26 -20.44 9.97
C LEU A 59 -4.10 -19.95 11.41
N ALA A 60 -3.97 -18.63 11.61
CA ALA A 60 -3.91 -18.00 12.93
C ALA A 60 -5.20 -18.25 13.72
N TYR A 61 -6.34 -18.13 13.06
CA TYR A 61 -7.65 -18.33 13.68
C TYR A 61 -7.91 -19.80 13.99
N LEU A 62 -7.77 -20.70 13.01
CA LEU A 62 -8.11 -22.12 13.15
C LEU A 62 -7.23 -22.87 14.16
N ILE A 63 -5.92 -22.57 14.17
CA ILE A 63 -4.96 -23.32 14.99
C ILE A 63 -4.65 -22.58 16.30
N GLY A 64 -4.58 -21.25 16.25
CA GLY A 64 -4.27 -20.40 17.41
C GLY A 64 -5.52 -20.10 18.23
N TYR A 65 -6.48 -19.38 17.65
CA TYR A 65 -7.65 -18.89 18.37
C TYR A 65 -8.59 -20.01 18.84
N THR A 66 -8.97 -20.93 17.94
CA THR A 66 -9.90 -22.02 18.28
C THR A 66 -9.36 -22.95 19.38
N ARG A 67 -8.04 -23.06 19.52
CA ARG A 67 -7.39 -23.90 20.54
C ARG A 67 -6.83 -23.10 21.72
N ASN A 68 -7.15 -21.79 21.83
CA ASN A 68 -6.60 -20.88 22.85
C ASN A 68 -5.06 -20.90 22.95
N LYS A 69 -4.36 -21.19 21.85
CA LYS A 69 -2.90 -21.20 21.79
C LYS A 69 -2.39 -19.82 21.40
N VAL A 70 -2.24 -18.96 22.40
CA VAL A 70 -1.78 -17.57 22.25
C VAL A 70 -0.42 -17.50 21.54
N ASP A 71 0.47 -18.47 21.78
CA ASP A 71 1.78 -18.56 21.10
C ASP A 71 1.64 -18.61 19.57
N ILE A 72 0.67 -19.37 19.06
CA ILE A 72 0.45 -19.54 17.63
C ILE A 72 -0.15 -18.27 17.03
N ILE A 73 -1.07 -17.62 17.75
CA ILE A 73 -1.65 -16.34 17.33
C ILE A 73 -0.56 -15.28 17.23
N PHE A 74 0.35 -15.24 18.21
CA PHE A 74 1.48 -14.31 18.22
C PHE A 74 2.43 -14.54 17.05
N VAL A 75 2.87 -15.79 16.83
CA VAL A 75 3.73 -16.15 15.70
C VAL A 75 3.08 -15.81 14.35
N ALA A 76 1.80 -16.11 14.18
CA ALA A 76 1.09 -15.79 12.94
C ALA A 76 0.94 -14.28 12.71
N THR A 77 0.69 -13.50 13.78
CA THR A 77 0.64 -12.03 13.71
C THR A 77 1.99 -11.46 13.30
N VAL A 78 3.08 -11.93 13.91
CA VAL A 78 4.44 -11.51 13.56
C VAL A 78 4.77 -11.87 12.11
N ALA A 79 4.37 -13.05 11.63
CA ALA A 79 4.58 -13.45 10.24
C ALA A 79 3.85 -12.53 9.24
N ILE A 80 2.60 -12.15 9.53
CA ILE A 80 1.85 -11.19 8.70
C ILE A 80 2.50 -9.80 8.74
N LEU A 81 2.95 -9.34 9.91
CA LEU A 81 3.65 -8.07 10.05
C LEU A 81 4.94 -8.04 9.22
N ILE A 82 5.73 -9.12 9.24
CA ILE A 82 6.94 -9.24 8.41
C ILE A 82 6.59 -9.11 6.92
N LEU A 83 5.53 -9.78 6.46
CA LEU A 83 5.07 -9.68 5.07
C LEU A 83 4.65 -8.25 4.71
N VAL A 84 3.88 -7.59 5.58
CA VAL A 84 3.47 -6.19 5.40
C VAL A 84 4.69 -5.27 5.32
N PHE A 85 5.69 -5.45 6.20
CA PHE A 85 6.92 -4.66 6.16
C PHE A 85 7.74 -4.88 4.88
N ILE A 86 7.81 -6.11 4.36
CA ILE A 86 8.48 -6.37 3.08
C ILE A 86 7.81 -5.57 1.96
N ILE A 87 6.47 -5.58 1.91
CA ILE A 87 5.72 -4.83 0.90
C ILE A 87 5.87 -3.32 1.10
N GLN A 88 5.86 -2.84 2.34
CA GLN A 88 6.12 -1.44 2.68
C GLN A 88 7.49 -1.01 2.17
N ILE A 89 8.54 -1.78 2.44
CA ILE A 89 9.92 -1.46 2.02
C ILE A 89 10.03 -1.44 0.50
N ILE A 90 9.43 -2.40 -0.20
CA ILE A 90 9.41 -2.43 -1.67
C ILE A 90 8.64 -1.22 -2.21
N GLY A 91 7.49 -0.91 -1.63
CA GLY A 91 6.65 0.22 -1.99
C GLY A 91 7.34 1.56 -1.79
N ASP A 92 7.95 1.77 -0.62
CA ASP A 92 8.69 2.98 -0.28
C ASP A 92 9.91 3.15 -1.19
N ARG A 93 10.60 2.05 -1.54
CA ARG A 93 11.71 2.09 -2.50
C ARG A 93 11.23 2.41 -3.92
N ALA A 94 10.11 1.85 -4.35
CA ALA A 94 9.52 2.18 -5.65
C ALA A 94 9.12 3.66 -5.72
N THR A 95 8.46 4.17 -4.67
CA THR A 95 8.11 5.58 -4.54
C THR A 95 9.36 6.47 -4.58
N LYS A 96 10.40 6.16 -3.79
CA LYS A 96 11.65 6.93 -3.78
C LYS A 96 12.42 6.88 -5.10
N ALA A 97 12.34 5.79 -5.85
CA ALA A 97 12.98 5.69 -7.17
C ALA A 97 12.26 6.53 -8.23
N ILE A 98 10.95 6.75 -8.06
CA ILE A 98 10.09 7.52 -8.97
C ILE A 98 10.05 9.00 -8.57
N ASP A 99 10.23 9.28 -7.29
CA ASP A 99 10.34 10.63 -6.75
C ASP A 99 11.62 11.30 -7.27
N LYS A 100 11.48 12.07 -8.34
CA LYS A 100 12.54 12.87 -8.99
C LYS A 100 12.70 14.26 -8.34
N ARG A 101 12.45 14.34 -7.03
CA ARG A 101 12.77 15.52 -6.23
C ARG A 101 14.27 15.65 -6.01
#